data_AF-A0A0F9NXB0-F1
#
_entry.id   AF-A0A0F9NXB0-F1
#
_cell.length_a   1.000
_cell.length_b   1.000
_cell.length_c   1.000
_cell.angle_alpha   90.00
_cell.angle_beta   90.00
_cell.angle_gamma   90.00
#
_symmetry.space_group_name_H-M   'P 1'
#
loop_
_entity.id
_entity.type
_entity.pdbx_description
1 polymer ?
#
loop_
_entity_poly.entity_id
_entity_poly.type
_entity_poly.pdbx_seq_one_letter_code
_entity_poly.pdbx_strand_id
1 'polypeptide(L)'
;MEDLIEEIGIDEDERLYVKPANETFPMVYREAMEVHWNSEQGYLYGAKPRKWGYIEWYQQIIKVAAEQGCKLVVSANVSWVNVPSELQAQINGGQGATNT
;
A
#
# COMPACT_ATOMS: atom_id res chain seq x y z
N MET A 1 -7.45 14.45 -0.33
CA MET A 1 -7.46 14.12 1.12
C MET A 1 -6.19 13.35 1.43
N GLU A 2 -5.72 13.38 2.66
CA GLU A 2 -4.54 12.62 3.10
C GLU A 2 -4.97 11.70 4.24
N ASP A 3 -4.61 10.43 4.17
CA ASP A 3 -4.86 9.44 5.21
C ASP A 3 -3.56 8.75 5.60
N LEU A 4 -3.44 8.43 6.89
CA LEU A 4 -2.27 7.76 7.40
C LEU A 4 -2.38 6.27 7.16
N ILE A 5 -1.25 5.63 6.86
CA ILE A 5 -1.19 4.18 6.78
C ILE A 5 -1.05 3.64 8.21
N GLU A 6 -2.03 2.84 8.62
CA GLU A 6 -2.05 2.17 9.93
C GLU A 6 -1.15 0.93 9.90
N GLU A 7 -1.17 0.17 8.80
CA GLU A 7 -0.46 -1.09 8.68
C GLU A 7 -0.03 -1.38 7.23
N ILE A 8 1.17 -1.93 7.08
CA ILE A 8 1.67 -2.50 5.82
C ILE A 8 2.13 -3.92 6.11
N GLY A 9 1.66 -4.87 5.32
CA GLY A 9 1.99 -6.25 5.54
C GLY A 9 2.03 -7.11 4.29
N ILE A 10 2.54 -8.32 4.47
CA ILE A 10 2.43 -9.40 3.49
C ILE A 10 1.50 -10.45 4.08
N ASP A 11 0.40 -10.71 3.36
CA ASP A 11 -0.63 -11.69 3.71
C ASP A 11 -0.14 -13.13 3.50
N GLU A 12 -0.89 -14.12 4.01
CA GLU A 12 -0.64 -15.55 3.85
C GLU A 12 -0.51 -15.99 2.38
N ASP A 13 -1.13 -15.29 1.43
CA ASP A 13 -0.98 -15.56 -0.01
C ASP A 13 0.26 -14.89 -0.65
N GLU A 14 1.17 -14.35 0.17
CA GLU A 14 2.38 -13.63 -0.26
C GLU A 14 2.06 -12.34 -1.05
N ARG A 15 0.95 -11.67 -0.73
CA ARG A 15 0.55 -10.41 -1.36
C ARG A 15 0.83 -9.25 -0.43
N LEU A 16 1.33 -8.15 -0.97
CA LEU A 16 1.42 -6.91 -0.21
C LEU A 16 0.04 -6.30 0.00
N TYR A 17 -0.26 -5.92 1.23
CA TYR A 17 -1.41 -5.11 1.58
C TYR A 17 -1.02 -3.84 2.34
N VAL A 18 -1.87 -2.83 2.21
CA VAL A 18 -1.75 -1.52 2.86
C VAL A 18 -3.09 -1.16 3.47
N LYS A 19 -3.09 -0.94 4.79
CA LYS A 19 -4.28 -0.61 5.56
C LYS A 19 -4.32 0.90 5.84
N PRO A 20 -5.29 1.65 5.27
CA PRO A 20 -5.58 3.02 5.66
C PRO A 20 -6.07 3.10 7.12
N ALA A 21 -5.85 4.24 7.78
CA ALA A 21 -6.32 4.49 9.13
C ALA A 21 -7.81 4.82 9.18
N ASN A 22 -8.33 5.55 8.17
CA ASN A 22 -9.71 6.02 8.17
C ASN A 22 -10.44 5.80 6.84
N GLU A 23 -9.72 5.87 5.72
CA GLU A 23 -10.35 5.86 4.39
C GLU A 23 -10.74 4.44 3.95
N THR A 24 -11.76 4.33 3.10
CA THR A 24 -12.15 3.05 2.48
C THR A 24 -12.22 3.17 0.96
N PHE A 25 -11.91 2.08 0.25
CA PHE A 25 -11.80 2.08 -1.20
C PHE A 25 -12.72 1.05 -1.89
N PRO A 26 -14.04 1.06 -1.63
CA PRO A 26 -14.95 0.06 -2.18
C PRO A 26 -15.06 0.10 -3.71
N MET A 27 -14.69 1.22 -4.35
CA MET A 27 -14.76 1.39 -5.81
C MET A 27 -13.44 1.17 -6.54
N VAL A 28 -12.39 0.74 -5.83
CA VAL A 28 -11.02 0.65 -6.37
C VAL A 28 -10.96 -0.18 -7.64
N TYR A 29 -11.75 -1.26 -7.73
CA TYR A 29 -11.82 -2.19 -8.88
C TYR A 29 -12.07 -1.53 -10.25
N ARG A 30 -12.58 -0.28 -10.31
CA ARG A 30 -12.87 0.41 -11.56
C ARG A 30 -11.63 0.93 -12.27
N GLU A 31 -10.60 1.25 -11.49
CA GLU A 31 -9.39 1.94 -11.95
C GLU A 31 -8.12 1.13 -11.62
N ALA A 32 -8.25 0.22 -10.65
CA ALA A 32 -7.13 -0.43 -9.99
C ALA A 32 -6.64 -1.66 -10.74
N MET A 33 -5.81 -1.41 -11.75
CA MET A 33 -4.83 -2.30 -12.39
C MET A 33 -4.26 -3.37 -11.42
N GLU A 34 -5.04 -4.43 -11.18
CA GLU A 34 -4.73 -5.55 -10.28
C GLU A 34 -4.60 -5.19 -8.78
N VAL A 35 -5.13 -4.05 -8.34
CA VAL A 35 -5.26 -3.70 -6.90
C VAL A 35 -6.71 -3.87 -6.48
N HIS A 36 -6.90 -4.49 -5.31
CA HIS A 36 -8.20 -4.86 -4.79
C HIS A 36 -8.41 -4.30 -3.39
N TRP A 37 -9.66 -4.14 -3.00
CA TRP A 37 -10.05 -3.72 -1.65
C TRP A 37 -10.67 -4.88 -0.91
N ASN A 38 -10.13 -5.20 0.26
CA ASN A 38 -10.72 -6.16 1.19
C ASN A 38 -11.63 -5.40 2.16
N SER A 39 -12.94 -5.41 1.93
CA SER A 39 -13.91 -4.75 2.80
C SER A 39 -14.02 -5.37 4.19
N GLU A 40 -13.66 -6.65 4.35
CA GLU A 40 -13.76 -7.34 5.65
C GLU A 40 -12.59 -6.97 6.57
N GLN A 41 -11.39 -6.84 6.00
CA GLN A 41 -10.18 -6.50 6.75
C GLN A 41 -9.78 -5.02 6.65
N GLY A 42 -10.41 -4.27 5.74
CA GLY A 42 -10.24 -2.83 5.59
C GLY A 42 -8.90 -2.41 4.97
N TYR A 43 -8.34 -3.19 4.04
CA TYR A 43 -7.08 -2.86 3.38
C TYR A 43 -7.12 -2.99 1.87
N LEU A 44 -6.18 -2.30 1.21
CA LEU A 44 -5.85 -2.46 -0.19
C LEU A 44 -4.81 -3.55 -0.35
N TYR A 45 -4.95 -4.43 -1.33
CA TYR A 45 -3.95 -5.45 -1.62
C TYR A 45 -3.71 -5.59 -3.12
N GLY A 46 -2.46 -5.86 -3.48
CA GLY A 46 -2.05 -6.14 -4.86
C GLY A 46 -2.25 -7.60 -5.25
N ALA A 47 -1.92 -7.93 -6.50
CA ALA A 47 -1.79 -9.32 -6.92
C ALA A 47 -0.48 -9.93 -6.41
N LYS A 48 -0.41 -11.26 -6.46
CA LYS A 48 0.80 -12.00 -6.07
C LYS A 48 1.99 -11.55 -6.93
N PRO A 49 3.16 -11.24 -6.34
CA PRO A 49 4.34 -10.81 -7.08
C PRO A 49 4.80 -11.91 -8.04
N ARG A 50 4.49 -11.75 -9.34
CA ARG A 50 4.97 -12.64 -10.42
C ARG A 50 6.04 -11.99 -11.30
N LYS A 51 5.93 -10.68 -11.49
CA LYS A 51 6.88 -9.85 -12.26
C LYS A 51 7.32 -8.62 -11.48
N TRP A 52 6.42 -8.07 -10.66
CA TRP A 52 6.67 -6.92 -9.81
C TRP A 52 7.09 -7.33 -8.41
N GLY A 53 8.11 -6.67 -7.88
CA GLY A 53 8.51 -6.80 -6.50
C GLY A 53 7.52 -6.12 -5.54
N TYR A 54 7.68 -6.35 -4.25
CA TYR A 54 6.81 -5.76 -3.23
C TYR A 54 6.81 -4.22 -3.23
N ILE A 55 7.93 -3.57 -3.55
CA ILE A 55 7.99 -2.09 -3.67
C ILE A 55 7.15 -1.56 -4.82
N GLU A 56 7.16 -2.24 -5.97
CA GLU A 56 6.35 -1.84 -7.11
C GLU A 56 4.85 -1.97 -6.78
N TRP A 57 4.47 -3.04 -6.07
CA TRP A 57 3.10 -3.20 -5.57
C TRP A 57 2.71 -2.12 -4.56
N TYR A 58 3.61 -1.77 -3.65
CA TYR A 58 3.39 -0.65 -2.73
C TYR A 58 3.11 0.64 -3.51
N GLN A 59 3.99 1.00 -4.46
CA GLN A 59 3.83 2.20 -5.28
C GLN A 59 2.51 2.19 -6.06
N GLN A 60 2.13 1.05 -6.61
CA GLN A 60 0.87 0.89 -7.32
C GLN A 60 -0.33 1.13 -6.40
N ILE A 61 -0.32 0.57 -5.18
CA ILE A 61 -1.39 0.76 -4.20
C ILE A 61 -1.52 2.25 -3.81
N ILE A 62 -0.41 2.92 -3.54
CA ILE A 62 -0.40 4.36 -3.22
C ILE A 62 -0.93 5.19 -4.39
N LYS A 63 -0.50 4.87 -5.62
CA LYS A 63 -0.97 5.55 -6.83
C LYS A 63 -2.48 5.40 -6.99
N VAL A 64 -2.99 4.19 -6.87
CA VAL A 64 -4.42 3.89 -6.98
C VAL A 64 -5.24 4.63 -5.92
N ALA A 65 -4.78 4.65 -4.67
CA ALA A 65 -5.43 5.44 -3.62
C ALA A 65 -5.46 6.94 -3.98
N ALA A 66 -4.36 7.47 -4.52
CA ALA A 66 -4.26 8.87 -4.94
C ALA A 66 -5.20 9.20 -6.10
N GLU A 67 -5.42 8.29 -7.05
CA GLU A 67 -6.39 8.48 -8.14
C GLU A 67 -7.83 8.51 -7.61
N GLN A 68 -8.12 7.75 -6.54
CA GLN A 68 -9.38 7.85 -5.78
C GLN A 68 -9.49 9.13 -4.91
N GLY A 69 -8.48 10.01 -4.95
CA GLY A 69 -8.46 11.28 -4.21
C GLY A 69 -7.92 11.21 -2.79
N CYS A 70 -7.36 10.05 -2.38
CA CYS A 70 -6.80 9.84 -1.05
C CYS A 70 -5.29 9.52 -1.12
N LYS A 71 -4.47 10.40 -0.53
CA LYS A 71 -3.03 10.20 -0.45
C LYS A 71 -2.69 9.44 0.83
N LEU A 72 -2.23 8.20 0.66
CA LEU A 72 -1.74 7.37 1.76
C LEU A 72 -0.32 7.77 2.13
N VAL A 73 -0.10 8.08 3.41
CA VAL A 73 1.19 8.54 3.91
C VAL A 73 1.71 7.59 4.97
N VAL A 74 2.97 7.15 4.80
CA VAL A 74 3.67 6.32 5.80
C VAL A 74 4.04 7.21 6.97
N SER A 75 3.76 6.75 8.18
CA SER A 75 4.11 7.45 9.42
C SER A 75 4.99 6.58 10.31
N ALA A 76 5.64 7.18 11.30
CA ALA A 76 6.46 6.43 12.26
C ALA A 76 5.67 5.42 13.11
N ASN A 77 4.34 5.52 13.10
CA ASN A 77 3.43 4.63 13.83
C ASN A 77 2.90 3.45 12.99
N VAL A 78 3.32 3.32 11.73
CA VAL A 78 2.85 2.23 10.87
C VAL A 78 3.26 0.87 11.45
N SER A 79 2.31 -0.05 11.52
CA SER A 79 2.59 -1.44 11.91
C SER A 79 3.09 -2.22 10.71
N TRP A 80 4.18 -2.97 10.89
CA TRP A 80 4.78 -3.79 9.84
C TRP A 80 4.53 -5.26 10.15
N VAL A 81 3.84 -5.97 9.25
CA VAL A 81 3.46 -7.38 9.47
C VAL A 81 4.08 -8.25 8.39
N ASN A 82 5.02 -9.13 8.76
CA ASN A 82 5.75 -10.00 7.82
C ASN A 82 6.54 -9.24 6.73
N VAL A 83 6.83 -7.96 6.93
CA VAL A 83 7.61 -7.12 6.00
C VAL A 83 9.08 -7.14 6.43
N PRO A 84 10.03 -7.63 5.60
CA PRO A 84 11.45 -7.61 5.95
C PRO A 84 11.99 -6.18 6.07
N SER A 85 12.94 -5.97 6.98
CA SER A 85 13.50 -4.64 7.29
C SER A 85 14.10 -3.92 6.08
N GLU A 86 14.67 -4.64 5.12
CA GLU A 86 15.15 -4.07 3.85
C GLU A 86 14.01 -3.45 3.03
N LEU A 87 12.84 -4.09 3.02
CA LEU A 87 11.65 -3.58 2.34
C LEU A 87 11.06 -2.38 3.09
N GLN A 88 11.03 -2.42 4.43
CA GLN A 88 10.62 -1.27 5.25
C GLN A 88 11.53 -0.05 5.03
N ALA A 89 12.84 -0.28 4.90
CA ALA A 89 13.81 0.78 4.63
C ALA A 89 13.62 1.39 3.24
N GLN A 90 13.29 0.57 2.23
CA GLN A 90 12.94 1.07 0.89
C GLN A 90 11.64 1.89 0.90
N ILE A 91 10.61 1.48 1.65
CA ILE A 91 9.34 2.21 1.76
C ILE A 91 9.54 3.54 2.49
N ASN A 92 10.25 3.55 3.62
CA ASN A 92 10.55 4.77 4.36
C ASN A 92 11.54 5.69 3.61
N GLY A 93 12.57 5.12 3.01
CA GLY A 93 13.59 5.86 2.26
C GLY A 93 13.11 6.40 0.91
N GLY A 94 12.09 5.78 0.31
CA GLY A 94 11.48 6.20 -0.95
C GLY A 94 10.70 7.52 -0.86
N GLN A 95 10.32 7.98 0.33
CA GLN A 95 9.68 9.29 0.52
C GLN A 95 10.66 10.47 0.46
N GLY A 96 11.98 10.20 0.28
CA GLY A 96 13.03 11.23 0.19
C GLY A 96 13.62 11.47 -1.21
N ALA A 97 13.13 10.80 -2.26
CA ALA A 97 13.66 10.99 -3.62
C ALA A 97 12.89 12.06 -4.40
N THR A 98 12.93 13.31 -3.94
CA THR A 98 12.85 14.45 -4.88
C THR A 98 14.19 14.53 -5.60
N ASN A 99 14.33 13.82 -6.71
CA ASN A 99 15.47 14.06 -7.61
C ASN A 99 15.10 15.22 -8.53
N THR A 100 15.88 16.29 -8.36
CA THR A 100 16.08 17.51 -9.15
C THR A 100 15.67 17.48 -10.62
#